data_AF-A0A924A9D6-F1
#
_entry.id   AF-A0A924A9D6-F1
#
_cell.length_a   1.000
_cell.length_b   1.000
_cell.length_c   1.000
_cell.angle_alpha   90.00
_cell.angle_beta   90.00
_cell.angle_gamma   90.00
#
_symmetry.space_group_name_H-M   'P 1'
#
loop_
_entity.id
_entity.type
_entity.pdbx_description
1 polymer ?
#
loop_
_entity_poly.entity_id
_entity_poly.type
_entity_poly.pdbx_seq_one_letter_code
_entity_poly.pdbx_strand_id
1 'polypeptide(L)'
;GVSSIIDGFSERLKLYFPDVAVVVFYIINIGITLCVTTSIFGVIFKVLPDANITWKDVFAGAVATAFLFMLGKFAISFYISKSNVGSTYGTAGSLVIILLWIYYSSLILYFGAELTKAYAVKYGSPIHPSDYAVTTKTVEIETGGQSIQTKENVEVKVK
;
A
#
# COMPACT_ATOMS: atom_id res chain seq x y z
N GLY A 1 -28.12 30.61 -8.47
CA GLY A 1 -28.95 29.45 -8.85
C GLY A 1 -28.72 28.32 -7.88
N VAL A 2 -27.75 27.44 -8.16
CA VAL A 2 -27.40 26.32 -7.27
C VAL A 2 -26.54 26.77 -6.07
N SER A 3 -25.55 27.63 -6.28
CA SER A 3 -24.70 28.15 -5.18
C SER A 3 -25.50 28.94 -4.15
N SER A 4 -26.46 29.77 -4.55
CA SER A 4 -27.28 30.56 -3.62
C SER A 4 -28.18 29.71 -2.71
N ILE A 5 -28.61 28.55 -3.20
CA ILE A 5 -29.41 27.59 -2.41
C ILE A 5 -28.49 26.85 -1.44
N ILE A 6 -27.29 26.48 -1.88
CA ILE A 6 -26.26 25.87 -1.04
C ILE A 6 -25.83 26.83 0.08
N ASP A 7 -25.58 28.09 -0.25
CA ASP A 7 -25.12 29.11 0.70
C ASP A 7 -26.22 29.46 1.72
N GLY A 8 -27.47 29.63 1.29
CA GLY A 8 -28.60 29.93 2.18
C GLY A 8 -28.98 28.77 3.11
N PHE A 9 -28.85 27.53 2.65
CA PHE A 9 -29.02 26.34 3.50
C PHE A 9 -27.88 26.21 4.50
N SER A 10 -26.64 26.51 4.07
CA SER A 10 -25.44 26.46 4.91
C SER A 10 -25.44 27.53 6.01
N GLU A 11 -25.92 28.75 5.73
CA GLU A 11 -26.12 29.81 6.73
C GLU A 11 -27.16 29.44 7.79
N ARG A 12 -28.28 28.84 7.38
CA ARG A 12 -29.33 28.38 8.31
C ARG A 12 -28.87 27.21 9.18
N LEU A 13 -27.98 26.36 8.68
CA LEU A 13 -27.45 25.20 9.42
C LEU A 13 -26.36 25.60 10.45
N LYS A 14 -25.53 26.60 10.12
CA LYS A 14 -24.50 27.14 11.01
C LYS A 14 -25.06 27.81 12.27
N LEU A 15 -26.27 28.37 12.21
CA LEU A 15 -26.89 29.07 13.33
C LEU A 15 -27.41 28.15 14.45
N TYR A 16 -27.63 26.86 14.16
CA TYR A 16 -28.16 25.90 15.14
C TYR A 16 -27.11 24.90 15.65
N PHE A 17 -26.09 24.54 14.86
CA PHE A 17 -25.09 23.54 15.24
C PHE A 17 -23.70 23.83 14.65
N PRO A 18 -22.93 24.77 15.22
CA PRO A 18 -21.52 24.96 14.89
C PRO A 18 -20.71 23.67 15.02
N ASP A 19 -21.02 22.80 15.98
CA ASP A 19 -20.34 21.51 16.18
C ASP A 19 -20.62 20.49 15.06
N VAL A 20 -21.86 20.41 14.55
CA VAL A 20 -22.22 19.44 13.49
C VAL A 20 -21.51 19.82 12.18
N ALA A 21 -21.43 21.11 11.86
CA ALA A 21 -20.68 21.57 10.71
C ALA A 21 -19.19 21.17 10.82
N VAL A 22 -18.56 21.38 11.99
CA VAL A 22 -17.16 21.00 12.22
C VAL A 22 -16.95 19.49 12.07
N VAL A 23 -17.83 18.66 12.64
CA VAL A 23 -17.74 17.20 12.53
C VAL A 23 -17.90 16.72 11.08
N VAL A 24 -18.84 17.29 10.33
CA VAL A 24 -19.04 16.94 8.91
C VAL A 24 -17.81 17.31 8.07
N PHE A 25 -17.27 18.53 8.26
CA PHE A 25 -16.03 18.93 7.59
C PHE A 25 -14.85 18.03 7.95
N TYR A 26 -14.75 17.60 9.21
CA TYR A 26 -13.71 16.67 9.67
C TYR A 26 -13.82 15.29 9.01
N ILE A 27 -15.03 14.71 8.93
CA ILE A 27 -15.26 13.42 8.27
C ILE A 27 -14.95 13.51 6.77
N ILE A 28 -15.38 14.59 6.11
CA ILE A 28 -15.06 14.83 4.70
C ILE A 28 -13.55 14.91 4.49
N ASN A 29 -12.83 15.62 5.35
CA ASN A 29 -11.37 15.74 5.27
C ASN A 29 -10.67 14.38 5.44
N ILE A 30 -11.11 13.55 6.40
CA ILE A 30 -10.64 12.18 6.57
C ILE A 30 -10.91 11.35 5.31
N GLY A 31 -12.12 11.42 4.75
CA GLY A 31 -12.49 10.68 3.55
C GLY A 31 -11.63 11.06 2.35
N ILE A 32 -11.42 12.35 2.12
CA ILE A 32 -10.55 12.86 1.06
C ILE A 32 -9.10 12.40 1.28
N THR A 33 -8.57 12.53 2.50
CA THR A 33 -7.19 12.13 2.83
C THR A 33 -7.01 10.63 2.60
N LEU A 34 -7.95 9.80 3.05
CA LEU A 34 -7.93 8.37 2.85
C LEU A 34 -8.00 8.02 1.36
N CYS A 35 -8.88 8.67 0.60
CA CYS A 35 -9.02 8.46 -0.84
C CYS A 35 -7.72 8.80 -1.59
N VAL A 36 -7.12 9.96 -1.32
CA VAL A 36 -5.86 10.39 -1.93
C VAL A 36 -4.71 9.44 -1.57
N THR A 37 -4.60 9.08 -0.29
CA THR A 37 -3.55 8.18 0.21
C THR A 37 -3.67 6.78 -0.40
N THR A 38 -4.90 6.25 -0.47
CA THR A 38 -5.20 4.98 -1.13
C THR A 38 -4.85 5.03 -2.61
N SER A 39 -5.17 6.15 -3.28
CA SER A 39 -4.87 6.33 -4.70
C SER A 39 -3.36 6.35 -4.95
N ILE A 40 -2.58 7.04 -4.10
CA ILE A 40 -1.11 7.05 -4.16
C ILE A 40 -0.55 5.65 -3.97
N PHE A 41 -0.95 4.93 -2.91
CA PHE A 41 -0.46 3.56 -2.69
C PHE A 41 -0.89 2.60 -3.80
N GLY A 42 -2.10 2.77 -4.34
CA GLY A 42 -2.57 2.03 -5.50
C GLY A 42 -1.70 2.28 -6.73
N VAL A 43 -1.33 3.53 -7.01
CA VAL A 43 -0.39 3.87 -8.10
C VAL A 43 0.98 3.27 -7.82
N ILE A 44 1.52 3.40 -6.60
CA ILE A 44 2.80 2.81 -6.20
C ILE A 44 2.78 1.29 -6.47
N PHE A 45 1.76 0.57 -6.01
CA PHE A 45 1.63 -0.88 -6.21
C PHE A 45 1.23 -1.28 -7.63
N LYS A 46 0.80 -0.35 -8.48
CA LYS A 46 0.55 -0.59 -9.91
C LYS A 46 1.82 -0.36 -10.73
N VAL A 47 2.63 0.63 -10.34
CA VAL A 47 3.83 1.09 -11.07
C VAL A 47 5.09 0.32 -10.63
N LEU A 48 5.19 -0.10 -9.37
CA LEU A 48 6.34 -0.87 -8.88
C LEU A 48 6.46 -2.28 -9.48
N PRO A 49 5.39 -3.11 -9.51
CA PRO A 49 5.51 -4.44 -10.06
C PRO A 49 5.53 -4.36 -11.58
N ASP A 50 6.60 -4.87 -12.18
CA ASP A 50 6.74 -5.11 -13.63
C ASP A 50 5.86 -6.30 -14.09
N ALA A 51 4.64 -6.39 -13.55
CA ALA A 51 3.68 -7.46 -13.75
C ALA A 51 2.29 -6.86 -13.95
N ASN A 52 1.52 -7.40 -14.90
CA ASN A 52 0.19 -6.89 -15.24
C ASN A 52 -0.84 -7.29 -14.17
N ILE A 53 -0.94 -6.49 -13.11
CA ILE A 53 -1.90 -6.70 -12.02
C ILE A 53 -3.18 -5.89 -12.30
N THR A 54 -4.35 -6.53 -12.15
CA THR A 54 -5.65 -5.87 -12.34
C THR A 54 -5.88 -4.80 -11.27
N TRP A 55 -6.52 -3.68 -11.62
CA TRP A 55 -6.84 -2.59 -10.67
C TRP A 55 -7.67 -3.06 -9.46
N LYS A 56 -8.45 -4.15 -9.62
CA LYS A 56 -9.23 -4.76 -8.53
C LYS A 56 -8.34 -5.42 -7.47
N ASP A 57 -7.25 -6.07 -7.89
CA ASP A 57 -6.33 -6.79 -6.99
C ASP A 57 -5.47 -5.79 -6.21
N VAL A 58 -5.07 -4.70 -6.86
CA VAL A 58 -4.33 -3.59 -6.23
C VAL A 58 -5.20 -2.84 -5.21
N PHE A 59 -6.52 -2.76 -5.42
CA PHE A 59 -7.41 -2.03 -4.52
C PHE A 59 -7.48 -2.64 -3.12
N ALA A 60 -7.49 -3.97 -3.01
CA ALA A 60 -7.48 -4.65 -1.71
C ALA A 60 -6.20 -4.35 -0.92
N GLY A 61 -5.04 -4.38 -1.59
CA GLY A 61 -3.75 -3.98 -1.01
C GLY A 61 -3.72 -2.51 -0.61
N ALA A 62 -4.13 -1.62 -1.50
CA ALA A 62 -4.12 -0.18 -1.27
C ALA A 62 -5.03 0.24 -0.10
N VAL A 63 -6.21 -0.35 0.05
CA VAL A 63 -7.13 -0.07 1.17
C VAL A 63 -6.53 -0.54 2.49
N ALA A 64 -5.96 -1.74 2.54
CA ALA A 64 -5.29 -2.25 3.74
C ALA A 64 -4.11 -1.35 4.15
N THR A 65 -3.28 -0.96 3.17
CA THR A 65 -2.14 -0.05 3.38
C THR A 65 -2.59 1.33 3.84
N ALA A 66 -3.65 1.89 3.25
CA ALA A 66 -4.20 3.19 3.68
C ALA A 66 -4.71 3.14 5.13
N PHE A 67 -5.36 2.04 5.53
CA PHE A 67 -5.81 1.85 6.90
C PHE A 67 -4.62 1.74 7.87
N LEU A 68 -3.60 0.94 7.54
CA LEU A 68 -2.37 0.84 8.32
C LEU A 68 -1.63 2.19 8.39
N PHE A 69 -1.59 2.94 7.30
CA PHE A 69 -0.95 4.26 7.25
C PHE A 69 -1.66 5.26 8.17
N MET A 70 -2.99 5.26 8.17
CA MET A 70 -3.79 6.08 9.08
C MET A 70 -3.53 5.70 10.55
N LEU A 71 -3.46 4.40 10.84
CA LEU A 71 -3.11 3.89 12.17
C LEU A 71 -1.68 4.27 12.57
N GLY A 72 -0.73 4.25 11.63
CA GLY A 72 0.64 4.69 11.84
C GLY A 72 0.77 6.16 12.20
N LYS A 73 0.08 7.01 11.43
CA LYS A 73 -0.02 8.45 11.71
C LYS A 73 -0.60 8.70 13.10
N PHE A 74 -1.64 7.95 13.47
CA PHE A 74 -2.21 8.04 14.80
C PHE A 74 -1.24 7.54 15.88
N ALA A 75 -0.57 6.41 15.66
CA ALA A 75 0.39 5.82 16.60
C ALA A 75 1.59 6.74 16.86
N ILE A 76 2.19 7.32 15.81
CA ILE A 76 3.29 8.29 15.98
C ILE A 76 2.80 9.54 16.72
N SER A 77 1.61 10.06 16.37
CA SER A 77 1.05 11.26 17.00
C SER A 77 0.76 11.01 18.47
N PHE A 78 0.23 9.84 18.81
CA PHE A 78 -0.03 9.42 20.18
C PHE A 78 1.28 9.21 20.94
N TYR A 79 2.27 8.58 20.31
CA TYR A 79 3.58 8.35 20.91
C TYR A 79 4.28 9.66 21.26
N ILE A 80 4.28 10.64 20.35
CA ILE A 80 4.82 11.98 20.58
C ILE A 80 4.01 12.73 21.64
N SER A 81 2.68 12.62 21.61
CA SER A 81 1.82 13.30 22.59
C SER A 81 2.00 12.78 24.01
N LYS A 82 2.33 11.50 24.19
CA LYS A 82 2.45 10.86 25.51
C LYS A 82 3.89 10.80 26.01
N SER A 83 4.87 10.78 25.11
CA SER A 83 6.28 10.72 25.47
C SER A 83 6.86 12.13 25.54
N ASN A 84 7.54 12.47 26.64
CA ASN A 84 8.35 13.68 26.73
C ASN A 84 9.65 13.50 25.91
N VAL A 85 9.52 13.27 24.60
CA VAL A 85 10.63 13.07 23.67
C VAL A 85 11.65 14.21 23.72
N GLY A 86 11.21 15.42 24.08
CA GLY A 86 12.05 16.57 24.32
C GLY A 86 13.01 16.43 25.51
N SER A 87 12.66 15.67 26.56
CA SER A 87 13.56 15.49 27.71
C SER A 87 14.56 14.34 27.54
N THR A 88 14.20 13.26 26.84
CA THR A 88 15.06 12.07 26.70
C THR A 88 16.04 12.17 25.54
N TYR A 89 15.61 12.76 24.42
CA TYR A 89 16.43 12.88 23.20
C TYR A 89 16.87 14.32 22.90
N GLY A 90 16.43 15.29 23.71
CA GLY A 90 16.79 16.69 23.56
C GLY A 90 16.53 17.20 22.14
N THR A 91 17.48 17.97 21.60
CA THR A 91 17.45 18.52 20.24
C THR A 91 17.51 17.43 19.15
N ALA A 92 18.02 16.23 19.46
CA ALA A 92 18.11 15.11 18.52
C ALA A 92 16.79 14.31 18.38
N GLY A 93 15.77 14.63 19.17
CA GLY A 93 14.48 13.92 19.14
C GLY A 93 13.78 13.98 17.78
N SER A 94 13.93 15.08 17.03
CA SER A 94 13.35 15.24 15.70
C SER A 94 13.86 14.19 14.70
N LEU A 95 15.18 13.90 14.73
CA LEU A 95 15.79 12.88 13.87
C LEU A 95 15.24 11.48 14.19
N VAL A 96 15.13 11.15 15.47
CA VAL A 96 14.60 9.83 15.92
C VAL A 96 13.16 9.67 15.47
N ILE A 97 12.33 10.71 15.58
CA ILE A 97 10.93 10.70 15.13
C ILE A 97 10.85 10.50 13.61
N ILE A 98 11.68 11.20 12.84
CA ILE A 98 11.73 11.06 11.38
C ILE A 98 12.16 9.64 10.98
N LEU A 99 13.20 9.09 11.62
CA LEU A 99 13.67 7.73 11.37
C LEU A 99 12.57 6.70 11.68
N LEU A 100 11.88 6.85 12.81
CA LEU A 100 10.76 5.98 13.20
C LEU A 100 9.61 6.09 12.18
N TRP A 101 9.32 7.31 11.71
CA TRP A 101 8.30 7.54 10.69
C TRP A 101 8.63 6.86 9.35
N ILE A 102 9.86 7.01 8.87
CA ILE A 102 10.33 6.39 7.62
C ILE A 102 10.32 4.87 7.77
N TYR A 103 10.85 4.35 8.87
CA TYR A 103 10.87 2.91 9.17
C TYR A 103 9.46 2.32 9.14
N TYR A 104 8.53 2.96 9.85
CA TYR A 104 7.13 2.53 9.90
C TYR A 104 6.46 2.61 8.52
N SER A 105 6.69 3.69 7.77
CA SER A 105 6.15 3.84 6.41
C SER A 105 6.65 2.74 5.47
N SER A 106 7.92 2.35 5.59
CA SER A 106 8.51 1.27 4.78
C SER A 106 7.91 -0.09 5.12
N LEU A 107 7.66 -0.38 6.40
CA LEU A 107 7.00 -1.60 6.86
C LEU A 107 5.60 -1.73 6.26
N ILE A 108 4.81 -0.65 6.29
CA ILE A 108 3.46 -0.63 5.72
C ILE A 108 3.50 -0.88 4.21
N LEU A 109 4.46 -0.28 3.51
CA LEU A 109 4.64 -0.48 2.08
C LEU A 109 4.98 -1.93 1.73
N TYR A 110 5.94 -2.53 2.44
CA TYR A 110 6.31 -3.93 2.22
C TYR A 110 5.14 -4.87 2.53
N PHE A 111 4.43 -4.64 3.63
CA PHE A 111 3.24 -5.41 3.98
C PHE A 111 2.14 -5.29 2.92
N GLY A 112 1.89 -4.07 2.42
CA GLY A 112 0.91 -3.83 1.36
C GLY A 112 1.27 -4.51 0.04
N ALA A 113 2.54 -4.51 -0.34
CA ALA A 113 3.04 -5.19 -1.52
C ALA A 113 2.89 -6.72 -1.40
N GLU A 114 3.23 -7.29 -0.24
CA GLU A 114 3.05 -8.73 0.03
C GLU A 114 1.58 -9.12 0.00
N LEU A 115 0.69 -8.30 0.59
CA LEU A 115 -0.75 -8.53 0.56
C LEU A 115 -1.29 -8.47 -0.88
N THR A 116 -0.82 -7.49 -1.68
CA THR A 116 -1.20 -7.37 -3.10
C THR A 116 -0.78 -8.61 -3.89
N LYS A 117 0.45 -9.09 -3.66
CA LYS A 117 0.96 -10.33 -4.27
C LYS A 117 0.14 -11.54 -3.83
N ALA A 118 -0.10 -11.71 -2.53
CA ALA A 118 -0.87 -12.83 -2.00
C ALA A 118 -2.32 -12.83 -2.52
N TYR A 119 -2.93 -11.65 -2.65
CA TYR A 119 -4.26 -11.49 -3.23
C TYR A 119 -4.28 -11.84 -4.72
N ALA A 120 -3.29 -11.35 -5.48
CA ALA A 120 -3.13 -11.69 -6.90
C ALA A 120 -2.90 -13.19 -7.12
N VAL A 121 -2.13 -13.86 -6.26
CA VAL A 121 -1.90 -15.33 -6.34
C VAL A 121 -3.16 -16.13 -5.99
N LYS A 122 -3.98 -15.65 -5.05
CA LYS A 122 -5.16 -16.38 -4.56
C LYS A 122 -6.45 -16.12 -5.37
N TYR A 123 -6.62 -14.91 -5.89
CA TYR A 123 -7.84 -14.45 -6.58
C TYR A 123 -7.59 -13.94 -8.01
N GLY A 124 -6.34 -13.66 -8.38
CA GLY A 124 -5.98 -13.18 -9.71
C GLY A 124 -5.87 -14.30 -10.75
N SER A 125 -6.04 -13.92 -12.02
CA SER A 125 -5.75 -14.76 -13.18
C SER A 125 -4.30 -15.26 -13.12
N PRO A 126 -3.97 -16.47 -13.61
CA PRO A 126 -2.60 -16.99 -13.62
C PRO A 126 -1.63 -15.90 -14.07
N ILE A 127 -0.60 -15.66 -13.26
CA ILE A 127 0.45 -14.67 -13.51
C ILE A 127 1.13 -15.10 -14.80
N HIS A 128 0.64 -14.61 -15.93
CA HIS A 128 1.31 -14.83 -17.19
C HIS A 128 2.59 -14.00 -17.16
N PRO A 129 3.75 -14.62 -17.41
CA PRO A 129 4.96 -13.88 -17.62
C PRO A 129 4.74 -12.89 -18.77
N SER A 130 5.38 -11.72 -18.75
CA SER A 130 5.45 -10.85 -19.92
C SER A 130 6.08 -11.61 -21.10
N ASP A 131 5.89 -11.14 -22.34
CA ASP A 131 6.41 -11.78 -23.58
C ASP A 131 7.93 -12.10 -23.55
N TYR A 132 8.67 -11.57 -22.57
CA TYR A 132 10.11 -11.76 -22.36
C TYR A 132 10.48 -12.70 -21.19
N ALA A 133 9.51 -13.25 -20.44
CA ALA A 133 9.76 -14.04 -19.24
C ALA A 133 9.47 -15.53 -19.47
N VAL A 134 10.50 -16.36 -19.34
CA VAL A 134 10.43 -17.81 -19.58
C VAL A 134 10.20 -18.54 -18.26
N THR A 135 9.15 -19.33 -18.15
CA THR A 135 8.91 -20.18 -16.96
C THR A 135 9.89 -21.35 -16.95
N THR A 136 10.89 -21.31 -16.07
CA THR A 136 11.82 -22.40 -15.85
C THR A 136 11.26 -23.38 -14.82
N LYS A 137 10.93 -24.61 -15.25
CA LYS A 137 10.74 -25.75 -14.34
C LYS A 137 12.11 -26.35 -14.04
N THR A 138 12.63 -26.11 -12.83
CA THR A 138 13.82 -26.83 -12.34
C THR A 138 13.42 -28.28 -12.08
N VAL A 139 13.80 -29.17 -12.99
CA VAL A 139 13.78 -30.61 -12.76
C VAL A 139 15.12 -31.03 -12.20
N GLU A 140 15.16 -31.41 -10.93
CA GLU A 140 16.34 -31.99 -10.31
C GLU A 140 16.52 -33.41 -10.86
N ILE A 141 17.43 -33.54 -11.81
CA ILE A 141 17.85 -34.83 -12.35
C ILE A 141 18.93 -35.38 -11.44
N GLU A 142 18.59 -36.40 -10.65
CA GLU A 142 19.56 -37.23 -9.92
C GLU A 142 20.53 -37.82 -10.93
N THR A 143 21.70 -37.20 -10.99
CA THR A 143 22.79 -37.62 -11.83
C THR A 143 23.48 -38.77 -11.11
N GLY A 144 23.11 -39.99 -11.47
CA GLY A 144 23.80 -41.23 -11.09
C GLY A 144 25.22 -41.32 -11.67
N GLY A 145 26.05 -40.30 -11.44
CA GLY A 145 27.48 -40.28 -11.78
C GLY A 145 27.87 -39.83 -13.19
N GLN A 146 27.01 -39.19 -13.98
CA GLN A 146 27.35 -38.75 -15.36
C GLN A 146 27.36 -37.22 -15.55
N SER A 147 28.44 -36.68 -16.12
CA SER A 147 28.64 -35.23 -16.25
C SER A 147 27.65 -34.52 -17.19
N ILE A 148 27.40 -33.24 -16.91
CA ILE A 148 26.41 -32.36 -17.57
C ILE A 148 26.59 -32.30 -19.10
N GLN A 149 27.81 -32.54 -19.60
CA GLN A 149 28.19 -32.43 -21.02
C GLN A 149 27.59 -33.52 -21.94
N THR A 150 27.06 -34.62 -21.41
CA THR A 150 26.54 -35.73 -22.25
C THR A 150 25.06 -35.58 -22.64
N LYS A 151 24.29 -34.71 -21.96
CA LYS A 151 22.82 -34.60 -22.16
C LYS A 151 22.37 -33.49 -23.13
N GLU A 152 23.29 -32.70 -23.67
CA GLU A 152 22.96 -31.56 -24.55
C GLU A 152 22.43 -31.98 -25.93
N ASN A 153 22.63 -33.24 -26.34
CA ASN A 153 22.27 -33.74 -27.67
C ASN A 153 20.93 -34.50 -27.72
N VAL A 154 20.12 -34.44 -26.66
CA VAL A 154 18.78 -35.03 -26.66
C VAL A 154 17.77 -33.92 -26.82
N GLU A 155 17.31 -33.73 -28.07
CA GLU A 155 16.17 -32.89 -28.42
C GLU A 155 15.00 -33.20 -27.49
N VAL A 156 14.70 -32.25 -26.58
CA VAL A 156 13.55 -32.34 -25.68
C VAL A 156 12.30 -32.11 -26.53
N LYS A 157 11.72 -33.20 -27.06
CA LYS A 157 10.41 -33.17 -27.71
C LYS A 157 9.34 -32.85 -26.67
N VAL A 158 8.92 -31.59 -26.62
CA VAL A 158 7.79 -31.12 -25.81
C VAL A 158 6.51 -31.59 -26.51
N LYS A 159 5.72 -32.43 -25.82
CA LYS A 159 4.34 -32.77 -26.20
C LYS A 159 3.36 -31.75 -25.64
#